data_AF-A0A3N5SHV7-F1
#
_entry.id   AF-A0A3N5SHV7-F1
#
_cell.length_a   1.000
_cell.length_b   1.000
_cell.length_c   1.000
_cell.angle_alpha   90.00
_cell.angle_beta   90.00
_cell.angle_gamma   90.00
#
_symmetry.space_group_name_H-M   'P 1'
#
loop_
_entity.id
_entity.type
_entity.pdbx_description
1 polymer ?
#
loop_
_entity_poly.entity_id
_entity_poly.type
_entity_poly.pdbx_seq_one_letter_code
_entity_poly.pdbx_strand_id
1 'polypeptide(L)'
;MNLNFLVNELIRHRSRLLASVFSIGIGVALFISLQAYSEAYRNAARVPLSEIGSDIIAQKQGERPLAFEGVVFPHSTSPIHAEEIQAIRELPGVIDIGQSIFFWSFDPAGGYLAGLGLDPSETVGPGRLSSAVRAGRFLLPG
;
A
#
# COMPACT_ATOMS: atom_id res chain seq x y z
N MET A 1 -45.95 8.45 35.65
CA MET A 1 -46.40 7.39 34.72
C MET A 1 -45.78 6.07 35.18
N ASN A 2 -46.57 5.05 35.45
CA ASN A 2 -46.11 3.86 36.17
C ASN A 2 -45.43 2.87 35.20
N LEU A 3 -44.10 2.79 35.19
CA LEU A 3 -43.30 1.96 34.28
C LEU A 3 -43.69 0.47 34.33
N ASN A 4 -44.04 -0.03 35.52
CA ASN A 4 -44.49 -1.42 35.70
C ASN A 4 -45.78 -1.75 34.97
N PHE A 5 -46.68 -0.76 34.81
CA PHE A 5 -47.91 -0.93 34.06
C PHE A 5 -47.65 -1.04 32.55
N LEU A 6 -46.79 -0.16 32.01
CA LEU A 6 -46.39 -0.19 30.60
C LEU A 6 -45.70 -1.50 30.22
N VAL A 7 -44.77 -1.98 31.06
CA VAL A 7 -44.04 -3.24 30.82
C VAL A 7 -44.99 -4.45 30.82
N ASN A 8 -45.93 -4.52 31.77
CA ASN A 8 -46.92 -5.59 31.80
C ASN A 8 -47.86 -5.56 30.58
N GLU A 9 -48.25 -4.38 30.12
CA GLU A 9 -49.11 -4.21 28.96
C GLU A 9 -48.39 -4.60 27.65
N LEU A 10 -47.11 -4.25 27.54
CA LEU A 10 -46.22 -4.64 26.42
C LEU A 10 -46.03 -6.17 26.37
N ILE A 11 -45.84 -6.82 27.52
CA ILE A 11 -45.67 -8.28 27.62
C ILE A 11 -46.98 -9.04 27.38
N ARG A 12 -48.14 -8.41 27.60
CA ARG A 12 -49.45 -9.02 27.33
C ARG A 12 -49.76 -9.08 25.82
N HIS A 13 -49.26 -8.13 25.04
CA HIS A 13 -49.42 -8.05 23.58
C HIS A 13 -48.15 -8.47 22.80
N ARG A 14 -47.62 -9.67 23.09
CA ARG A 14 -46.31 -10.14 22.58
C ARG A 14 -46.18 -10.11 21.05
N SER A 15 -47.22 -10.48 20.29
CA SER A 15 -47.14 -10.50 18.83
C SER A 15 -46.96 -9.10 18.23
N ARG A 16 -47.72 -8.12 18.74
CA ARG A 16 -47.64 -6.72 18.32
C ARG A 16 -46.31 -6.10 18.73
N LEU A 17 -45.84 -6.39 19.95
CA LEU A 17 -44.53 -5.97 20.43
C LEU A 17 -43.42 -6.49 19.51
N LEU A 18 -43.41 -7.79 19.23
CA LEU A 18 -42.40 -8.41 18.36
C LEU A 18 -42.43 -7.80 16.97
N ALA A 19 -43.60 -7.65 16.36
CA ALA A 19 -43.72 -7.02 15.04
C ALA A 19 -43.16 -5.59 15.02
N SER A 20 -43.43 -4.78 16.05
CA SER A 20 -42.88 -3.43 16.17
C SER A 20 -41.38 -3.39 16.43
N VAL A 21 -40.85 -4.28 17.28
CA VAL A 21 -39.41 -4.36 17.56
C VAL A 21 -38.66 -4.83 16.32
N PHE A 22 -39.18 -5.82 15.60
CA PHE A 22 -38.57 -6.29 14.36
C PHE A 22 -38.62 -5.24 13.26
N SER A 23 -39.74 -4.54 13.06
CA SER A 23 -39.83 -3.52 12.01
C SER A 23 -38.87 -2.34 12.26
N ILE A 24 -38.82 -1.84 13.50
CA ILE A 24 -37.88 -0.79 13.89
C ILE A 24 -36.44 -1.32 13.81
N GLY A 25 -36.18 -2.53 14.31
CA GLY A 25 -34.87 -3.16 14.29
C GLY A 25 -34.33 -3.33 12.87
N ILE A 26 -35.15 -3.78 11.92
CA ILE A 26 -34.80 -3.91 10.51
C ILE A 26 -34.51 -2.53 9.91
N GLY A 27 -35.37 -1.52 10.16
CA GLY A 27 -35.16 -0.17 9.65
C GLY A 27 -33.85 0.46 10.14
N VAL A 28 -33.56 0.33 11.44
CA VAL A 28 -32.32 0.81 12.05
C VAL A 28 -31.11 0.03 11.52
N ALA A 29 -31.21 -1.30 11.40
CA ALA A 29 -30.13 -2.13 10.88
C ALA A 29 -29.77 -1.77 9.43
N LEU A 30 -30.79 -1.56 8.58
CA LEU A 30 -30.59 -1.14 7.19
C LEU A 30 -29.97 0.25 7.12
N PHE A 31 -30.44 1.19 7.94
CA PHE A 31 -29.89 2.54 7.98
C PHE A 31 -28.42 2.56 8.41
N ILE A 32 -28.07 1.85 9.48
CA ILE A 32 -26.68 1.73 9.96
C ILE A 32 -25.81 1.04 8.92
N SER A 33 -26.32 -0.04 8.30
CA SER A 33 -25.58 -0.76 7.25
C SER A 33 -25.28 0.16 6.07
N LEU A 34 -26.27 0.92 5.59
CA LEU A 34 -26.08 1.85 4.48
C LEU A 34 -25.04 2.93 4.81
N GLN A 35 -25.08 3.49 6.01
CA GLN A 35 -24.10 4.48 6.46
C GLN A 35 -22.69 3.87 6.55
N ALA A 36 -22.57 2.68 7.13
CA ALA A 36 -21.29 1.97 7.24
C ALA A 36 -20.71 1.65 5.86
N TYR A 37 -21.53 1.17 4.92
CA TYR A 37 -21.10 0.93 3.54
C TYR A 37 -20.65 2.22 2.85
N SER A 38 -21.42 3.30 2.96
CA SER A 38 -21.09 4.60 2.36
C SER A 38 -19.73 5.12 2.86
N GLU A 39 -19.50 5.05 4.16
CA GLU A 39 -18.23 5.44 4.80
C GLU A 39 -17.07 4.53 4.34
N ALA A 40 -17.28 3.21 4.36
CA ALA A 40 -16.28 2.24 3.93
C ALA A 40 -15.89 2.42 2.46
N TYR A 41 -16.85 2.66 1.56
CA TYR A 41 -16.59 2.92 0.16
C TYR A 41 -15.81 4.22 -0.05
N ARG A 42 -16.17 5.30 0.66
CA ARG A 42 -15.43 6.57 0.59
C ARG A 42 -14.00 6.41 1.08
N ASN A 43 -13.80 5.70 2.17
CA ASN A 43 -12.47 5.44 2.73
C ASN A 43 -11.65 4.54 1.79
N ALA A 44 -12.23 3.45 1.30
CA ALA A 44 -11.58 2.56 0.33
C ALA A 44 -11.20 3.29 -0.96
N ALA A 45 -12.04 4.22 -1.44
CA ALA A 45 -11.72 5.03 -2.61
C ALA A 45 -10.60 6.05 -2.36
N ARG A 46 -10.43 6.52 -1.11
CA ARG A 46 -9.38 7.48 -0.73
C ARG A 46 -8.02 6.83 -0.47
N VAL A 47 -7.99 5.61 0.07
CA VAL A 47 -6.74 4.92 0.43
C VAL A 47 -5.73 4.83 -0.73
N PRO A 48 -6.11 4.45 -1.96
CA PRO A 48 -5.18 4.49 -3.08
C PRO A 48 -4.71 5.91 -3.39
N LEU A 49 -5.61 6.89 -3.33
CA LEU A 49 -5.32 8.28 -3.66
C LEU A 49 -4.40 8.96 -2.63
N SER A 50 -4.41 8.53 -1.36
CA SER A 50 -3.50 9.07 -0.35
C SER A 50 -2.03 8.72 -0.57
N GLU A 51 -1.76 7.65 -1.32
CA GLU A 51 -0.39 7.24 -1.64
C GLU A 51 0.07 7.73 -3.03
N ILE A 52 -0.84 8.16 -3.91
CA ILE A 52 -0.50 8.65 -5.26
C ILE A 52 0.36 9.92 -5.15
N GLY A 53 1.58 9.85 -5.70
CA GLY A 53 2.51 10.97 -5.73
C GLY A 53 3.28 11.21 -4.43
N SER A 54 3.09 10.35 -3.41
CA SER A 54 3.89 10.39 -2.18
C SER A 54 5.30 9.80 -2.37
N ASP A 55 5.42 8.83 -3.27
CA ASP A 55 6.70 8.21 -3.63
C ASP A 55 7.34 8.96 -4.79
N ILE A 56 8.56 9.46 -4.57
CA ILE A 56 9.38 10.12 -5.60
C ILE A 56 10.56 9.20 -5.94
N ILE A 57 10.74 8.89 -7.22
CA ILE A 57 11.89 8.12 -7.70
C ILE A 57 12.98 9.10 -8.13
N ALA A 58 14.07 9.16 -7.38
CA ALA A 58 15.26 9.91 -7.73
C ALA A 58 16.20 9.04 -8.59
N GLN A 59 16.69 9.58 -9.70
CA GLN A 59 17.69 8.94 -10.56
C GLN A 59 18.76 9.97 -10.92
N LYS A 60 20.01 9.52 -10.95
CA LYS A 60 21.15 10.35 -11.34
C LYS A 60 21.64 9.91 -12.72
N GLN A 61 21.80 10.88 -13.62
CA GLN A 61 22.46 10.62 -14.90
C GLN A 61 23.98 10.57 -14.68
N GLY A 62 24.65 9.59 -15.29
CA GLY A 62 26.09 9.37 -15.14
C GLY A 62 26.85 9.57 -16.44
N GLU A 63 27.89 8.79 -16.68
CA GLU A 63 28.53 8.69 -17.99
C GLU A 63 27.98 7.50 -18.78
N ARG A 64 28.13 7.53 -20.11
CA ARG A 64 27.78 6.37 -20.94
C ARG A 64 28.85 5.30 -20.77
N PRO A 65 28.49 4.02 -20.56
CA PRO A 65 29.45 2.93 -20.58
C PRO A 65 30.25 2.96 -21.88
N LEU A 66 31.57 2.79 -21.77
CA LEU A 66 32.47 2.75 -22.93
C LEU A 66 32.29 1.45 -23.75
N ALA A 67 31.87 0.38 -23.10
CA ALA A 67 31.54 -0.91 -23.70
C ALA A 67 30.30 -1.50 -23.01
N PHE A 68 29.48 -2.23 -23.78
CA PHE A 68 28.31 -2.96 -23.30
C PHE A 68 28.67 -4.42 -23.07
N GLU A 69 29.60 -4.66 -22.15
CA GLU A 69 30.11 -6.00 -21.82
C GLU A 69 30.02 -6.23 -20.32
N GLY A 70 29.55 -7.41 -19.91
CA GLY A 70 29.38 -7.76 -18.50
C GLY A 70 28.31 -6.92 -17.81
N VAL A 71 28.48 -6.70 -16.50
CA VAL A 71 27.54 -5.91 -15.69
C VAL A 71 27.92 -4.44 -15.72
N VAL A 72 27.02 -3.59 -16.21
CA VAL A 72 27.23 -2.14 -16.33
C VAL A 72 26.05 -1.36 -15.78
N PHE A 73 26.33 -0.16 -15.27
CA PHE A 73 25.30 0.79 -14.89
C PHE A 73 24.81 1.59 -16.10
N PRO A 74 23.50 1.72 -16.31
CA PRO A 74 22.98 2.55 -17.37
C PRO A 74 23.26 4.02 -17.09
N HIS A 75 23.56 4.77 -18.14
CA HIS A 75 23.76 6.22 -18.06
C HIS A 75 22.58 6.97 -17.43
N SER A 76 21.34 6.48 -17.63
CA SER A 76 20.12 7.07 -17.07
C SER A 76 19.97 6.85 -15.56
N THR A 77 20.70 5.89 -14.99
CA THR A 77 20.57 5.41 -13.60
C THR A 77 21.95 5.10 -13.03
N SER A 78 22.82 6.11 -13.05
CA SER A 78 24.12 6.02 -12.40
C SER A 78 23.95 5.87 -10.89
N PRO A 79 24.89 5.20 -10.20
CA PRO A 79 24.86 5.08 -8.76
C PRO A 79 24.77 6.44 -8.06
N ILE A 80 23.90 6.51 -7.06
CA ILE A 80 23.83 7.58 -6.08
C ILE A 80 24.62 7.11 -4.86
N HIS A 81 25.62 7.87 -4.43
CA HIS A 81 26.51 7.45 -3.36
C HIS A 81 25.90 7.68 -1.98
N ALA A 82 26.41 6.98 -0.96
CA ALA A 82 25.88 7.01 0.40
C ALA A 82 25.77 8.43 0.99
N GLU A 83 26.73 9.30 0.69
CA GLU A 83 26.71 10.71 1.12
C GLU A 83 25.53 11.49 0.51
N GLU A 84 25.22 11.24 -0.77
CA GLU A 84 24.09 11.86 -1.47
C GLU A 84 22.76 11.33 -0.93
N ILE A 85 22.69 10.02 -0.64
CA ILE A 85 21.52 9.39 -0.02
C ILE A 85 21.27 9.99 1.37
N GLN A 86 22.32 10.17 2.17
CA GLN A 86 22.20 10.76 3.49
C GLN A 86 21.71 12.21 3.40
N ALA A 87 22.23 12.99 2.45
CA ALA A 87 21.76 14.36 2.20
C ALA A 87 20.27 14.39 1.81
N ILE A 88 19.78 13.44 1.00
CA ILE A 88 18.36 13.31 0.66
C ILE A 88 17.53 12.97 1.91
N ARG A 89 18.02 12.08 2.77
CA ARG A 89 17.33 11.66 4.00
C ARG A 89 17.11 12.83 4.97
N GLU A 90 18.00 13.81 4.94
CA GLU A 90 17.94 15.01 5.80
C GLU A 90 17.02 16.12 5.25
N LEU A 91 16.50 15.97 4.02
CA LEU A 91 15.60 16.98 3.43
C LEU A 91 14.25 17.05 4.17
N PRO A 92 13.71 18.26 4.42
CA PRO A 92 12.40 18.41 5.03
C PRO A 92 11.30 17.72 4.20
N GLY A 93 10.50 16.88 4.87
CA GLY A 93 9.38 16.16 4.25
C GLY A 93 9.71 14.75 3.74
N VAL A 94 10.98 14.34 3.75
CA VAL A 94 11.36 12.94 3.49
C VAL A 94 11.05 12.12 4.74
N ILE A 95 10.08 11.22 4.63
CA ILE A 95 9.66 10.34 5.73
C ILE A 95 10.55 9.10 5.78
N ASP A 96 10.85 8.53 4.62
CA ASP A 96 11.71 7.35 4.50
C ASP A 96 12.27 7.23 3.07
N ILE A 97 13.27 6.37 2.88
CA ILE A 97 13.95 6.14 1.59
C ILE A 97 14.13 4.65 1.38
N GLY A 98 13.68 4.16 0.22
CA GLY A 98 14.07 2.87 -0.33
C GLY A 98 15.16 3.00 -1.39
N GLN A 99 16.11 2.08 -1.39
CA GLN A 99 17.25 2.04 -2.30
C GLN A 99 17.12 0.86 -3.26
N SER A 100 17.55 1.08 -4.50
CA SER A 100 17.64 0.01 -5.48
C SER A 100 18.77 0.26 -6.45
N ILE A 101 19.34 -0.83 -6.97
CA ILE A 101 20.45 -0.82 -7.91
C ILE A 101 19.95 -1.36 -9.23
N PHE A 102 19.85 -0.50 -10.23
CA PHE A 102 19.48 -0.91 -11.59
C PHE A 102 20.73 -1.11 -12.44
N PHE A 103 20.85 -2.27 -13.07
CA PHE A 103 22.01 -2.62 -13.89
C PHE A 103 21.60 -3.39 -15.14
N TRP A 104 22.48 -3.36 -16.14
CA TRP A 104 22.41 -4.20 -17.32
C TRP A 104 23.50 -5.25 -17.27
N SER A 105 23.19 -6.47 -17.65
CA SER A 105 24.15 -7.56 -17.84
C SER A 105 24.14 -7.96 -19.30
N PHE A 106 25.28 -7.77 -19.97
CA PHE A 106 25.51 -8.16 -21.36
C PHE A 106 26.38 -9.41 -21.40
N ASP A 107 25.81 -10.51 -21.87
CA ASP A 107 26.50 -11.77 -22.08
C ASP A 107 27.27 -11.72 -23.41
N PRO A 108 28.57 -12.05 -23.44
CA PRO A 108 29.34 -12.22 -24.68
C PRO A 108 28.68 -13.13 -25.73
N ALA A 109 27.83 -14.07 -25.32
CA ALA A 109 27.07 -14.94 -26.22
C ALA A 109 25.82 -14.29 -26.84
N GLY A 110 25.56 -13.00 -26.59
CA GLY A 110 24.47 -12.22 -27.18
C GLY A 110 23.24 -12.03 -26.29
N GLY A 111 23.33 -12.38 -25.00
CA GLY A 111 22.26 -12.20 -24.02
C GLY A 111 22.23 -10.78 -23.44
N TYR A 112 21.03 -10.27 -23.18
CA TYR A 112 20.81 -9.02 -22.43
C TYR A 112 19.86 -9.27 -21.27
N LEU A 113 20.24 -8.81 -20.09
CA LEU A 113 19.40 -8.87 -18.89
C LEU A 113 19.41 -7.51 -18.18
N ALA A 114 18.23 -6.97 -17.90
CA ALA A 114 18.07 -5.84 -17.00
C ALA A 114 17.73 -6.36 -15.60
N GLY A 115 18.56 -6.01 -14.62
CA GLY A 115 18.40 -6.41 -13.23
C GLY A 115 18.09 -5.23 -12.34
N LEU A 116 17.26 -5.45 -11.32
CA LEU A 116 17.05 -4.53 -10.22
C LEU A 116 17.42 -5.25 -8.92
N GLY A 117 18.52 -4.84 -8.30
CA GLY A 117 18.85 -5.17 -6.92
C GLY A 117 18.04 -4.29 -5.97
N LEU A 118 17.54 -4.89 -4.90
CA LEU A 118 16.82 -4.21 -3.84
C LEU A 118 17.19 -4.83 -2.49
N ASP A 119 17.07 -4.07 -1.41
CA ASP A 119 17.19 -4.59 -0.05
C ASP A 119 15.83 -5.20 0.38
N PRO A 120 15.75 -6.51 0.69
CA PRO A 120 14.50 -7.15 1.09
C PRO A 120 13.95 -6.65 2.44
N SER A 121 14.77 -5.97 3.25
CA SER A 121 14.38 -5.44 4.55
C SER A 121 13.69 -4.08 4.48
N GLU A 122 13.78 -3.38 3.34
CA GLU A 122 13.14 -2.10 3.13
C GLU A 122 11.62 -2.22 3.00
N THR A 123 10.90 -1.26 3.57
CA THR A 123 9.43 -1.23 3.59
C THR A 123 8.84 -0.26 2.57
N VAL A 124 9.69 0.48 1.84
CA VAL A 124 9.33 1.55 0.90
C VAL A 124 9.83 1.21 -0.51
N GLY A 125 9.20 1.76 -1.54
CA GLY A 125 9.59 1.52 -2.92
C GLY A 125 9.51 0.02 -3.30
N PRO A 126 10.52 -0.55 -3.99
CA PRO A 126 10.53 -1.95 -4.41
C PRO A 126 10.41 -2.96 -3.25
N GLY A 127 10.75 -2.59 -2.01
CA GLY A 127 10.58 -3.45 -0.84
C GLY A 127 9.12 -3.83 -0.56
N ARG A 128 8.16 -2.97 -0.94
CA ARG A 128 6.71 -3.26 -0.86
C ARG A 128 6.27 -4.45 -1.70
N LEU A 129 7.06 -4.83 -2.72
CA LEU A 129 6.78 -5.98 -3.56
C LEU A 129 6.68 -7.29 -2.77
N SER A 130 7.34 -7.38 -1.61
CA SER A 130 7.22 -8.51 -0.68
C SER A 130 5.76 -8.87 -0.36
N SER A 131 4.90 -7.86 -0.23
CA SER A 131 3.48 -8.00 0.06
C SER A 131 2.60 -8.29 -1.17
N ALA A 132 3.15 -8.11 -2.38
CA ALA A 132 2.41 -8.14 -3.64
C ALA A 132 2.85 -9.27 -4.60
N VAL A 133 3.75 -10.17 -4.18
CA VAL A 133 4.18 -11.31 -4.99
C VAL A 133 3.01 -12.27 -5.20
N ARG A 134 2.47 -12.30 -6.42
CA ARG A 134 1.38 -13.20 -6.81
C ARG A 134 1.83 -14.65 -7.06
N ALA A 135 3.06 -14.83 -7.53
CA ALA A 135 3.65 -16.13 -7.82
C ALA A 135 5.18 -16.07 -7.69
N GLY A 136 5.80 -17.17 -7.29
CA GLY A 136 7.24 -17.24 -7.01
C GLY A 136 7.56 -17.00 -5.52
N ARG A 137 8.82 -16.68 -5.23
CA ARG A 137 9.30 -16.34 -3.89
C ARG A 137 9.89 -14.94 -3.89
N PHE A 138 9.62 -14.18 -2.84
CA PHE A 138 10.37 -12.93 -2.61
C PHE A 138 11.81 -13.25 -2.19
N LEU A 139 12.69 -12.26 -2.33
CA LEU A 139 14.09 -12.38 -1.93
C LEU A 139 14.17 -12.67 -0.42
N LEU A 140 15.05 -13.59 -0.03
CA LEU A 140 15.35 -13.85 1.38
C LEU A 140 16.40 -12.86 1.87
N PRO A 141 16.39 -12.47 3.16
CA PRO A 141 17.50 -11.73 3.75
C PRO A 141 18.79 -12.55 3.57
N GLY A 142 19.82 -11.91 3.01
CA GLY A 142 21.16 -12.48 2.86
C GLY A 142 22.00 -12.29 4.11
#